data_AF-A0A6D2KLM2-F1
#
_entry.id   AF-A0A6D2KLM2-F1
#
_cell.length_a   1.000
_cell.length_b   1.000
_cell.length_c   1.000
_cell.angle_alpha   90.00
_cell.angle_beta   90.00
_cell.angle_gamma   90.00
#
_symmetry.space_group_name_H-M   'P 1'
#
loop_
_entity.id
_entity.type
_entity.pdbx_description
1 polymer ?
#
loop_
_entity_poly.entity_id
_entity_poly.type
_entity_poly.pdbx_seq_one_letter_code
_entity_poly.pdbx_strand_id
1 'polypeptide(L)'
;MHWLAWRKLWRHKNYGGLGFRVLEDFNTALLAKQLWRLMDCPDSLFARVFKGRYYRNSAPLDPIRSYSPSYGWQSIISARPLVQKGLIKIVGSGSSISVWDDPWIPASSPRPAT
;
A
#
# COMPACT_ATOMS: atom_id res chain seq x y z
N MET A 1 11.51 -34.77 -9.03
CA MET A 1 11.16 -33.41 -8.55
C MET A 1 10.21 -33.54 -7.38
N HIS A 2 10.68 -33.31 -6.15
CA HIS A 2 9.80 -33.36 -4.97
C HIS A 2 9.28 -31.95 -4.68
N TRP A 3 8.00 -31.71 -4.93
CA TRP A 3 7.37 -30.44 -4.60
C TRP A 3 7.25 -30.34 -3.08
N LEU A 4 7.95 -29.36 -2.49
CA LEU A 4 7.80 -29.01 -1.08
C LEU A 4 6.73 -27.93 -0.95
N ALA A 5 5.85 -28.08 0.04
CA ALA A 5 4.84 -27.07 0.33
C ALA A 5 5.51 -25.71 0.57
N TRP A 6 5.05 -24.68 -0.13
CA TRP A 6 5.54 -23.30 -0.06
C TRP A 6 5.64 -22.77 1.38
N ARG A 7 4.69 -23.19 2.23
CA ARG A 7 4.65 -22.89 3.67
C ARG A 7 5.85 -23.42 4.46
N LYS A 8 6.50 -24.50 4.01
CA LYS A 8 7.75 -25.03 4.60
C LYS A 8 8.98 -24.22 4.15
N LEU A 9 8.97 -23.74 2.91
CA LEU A 9 10.09 -22.98 2.33
C LEU A 9 10.22 -21.58 2.94
N TRP A 10 9.09 -20.98 3.37
CA TRP A 10 9.05 -19.63 3.93
C TRP A 10 9.36 -19.52 5.43
N ARG A 11 9.51 -20.65 6.14
CA ARG A 11 9.98 -20.61 7.52
C ARG A 11 11.39 -20.01 7.56
N HIS A 12 11.69 -19.30 8.63
CA HIS A 12 13.04 -18.80 8.88
C HIS A 12 14.05 -19.97 8.87
N LYS A 13 15.29 -19.72 8.43
CA LYS A 13 16.34 -20.77 8.39
C LYS A 13 16.52 -21.47 9.74
N ASN A 14 16.42 -20.71 10.83
CA ASN A 14 16.53 -21.23 12.20
C ASN A 14 15.40 -22.21 12.59
N TYR A 15 14.28 -22.23 11.86
CA TYR A 15 13.15 -23.14 12.08
C TYR A 15 13.01 -24.20 10.97
N GLY A 16 14.10 -24.48 10.25
CA GLY A 16 14.15 -25.53 9.22
C GLY A 16 13.49 -25.18 7.89
N GLY A 17 13.25 -23.89 7.62
CA GLY A 17 12.85 -23.40 6.30
C GLY A 17 14.02 -22.79 5.51
N LEU A 18 13.74 -22.20 4.35
CA LEU A 18 14.76 -21.54 3.52
C LEU A 18 14.87 -20.03 3.76
N GLY A 19 14.01 -19.46 4.62
CA GLY A 19 14.00 -18.03 4.93
C GLY A 19 13.43 -17.16 3.81
N PHE A 20 12.70 -17.74 2.86
CA PHE A 20 11.98 -16.96 1.84
C PHE A 20 10.85 -16.15 2.48
N ARG A 21 10.69 -14.90 2.08
CA ARG A 21 9.56 -14.07 2.50
C ARG A 21 8.26 -14.63 1.91
N VAL A 22 7.16 -14.43 2.64
CA VAL A 22 5.81 -14.65 2.11
C VAL A 22 5.65 -13.76 0.86
N LEU A 23 5.56 -14.38 -0.31
CA LEU A 23 5.43 -13.72 -1.61
C LEU A 23 4.19 -12.85 -1.68
N GLU A 24 3.11 -13.28 -1.01
CA GLU A 24 1.89 -12.49 -0.88
C GLU A 24 2.15 -11.18 -0.15
N ASP A 25 2.85 -11.21 0.99
CA ASP A 25 3.24 -10.01 1.73
C ASP A 25 4.17 -9.11 0.90
N PHE A 26 5.12 -9.71 0.19
CA PHE A 26 6.04 -8.97 -0.67
C PHE A 26 5.32 -8.28 -1.82
N ASN A 27 4.40 -8.99 -2.49
CA ASN A 27 3.57 -8.42 -3.54
C ASN A 27 2.68 -7.30 -3.00
N THR A 28 2.06 -7.50 -1.84
CA THR A 28 1.23 -6.49 -1.17
C THR A 28 2.04 -5.24 -0.84
N ALA A 29 3.28 -5.39 -0.36
CA ALA A 29 4.19 -4.28 -0.12
C ALA A 29 4.57 -3.54 -1.41
N LEU A 30 4.78 -4.25 -2.52
CA LEU A 30 5.03 -3.62 -3.82
C LEU A 30 3.81 -2.85 -4.34
N LEU A 31 2.61 -3.39 -4.17
CA LEU A 31 1.35 -2.71 -4.53
C LEU A 31 1.13 -1.45 -3.69
N ALA A 32 1.36 -1.55 -2.37
CA ALA A 32 1.36 -0.41 -1.46
C ALA A 32 2.38 0.66 -1.90
N LYS A 33 3.58 0.26 -2.33
CA LYS A 33 4.58 1.16 -2.88
C LYS A 33 4.11 1.85 -4.16
N GLN A 34 3.40 1.16 -5.06
CA GLN A 34 2.84 1.81 -6.25
C GLN A 34 1.73 2.80 -5.88
N LEU A 35 0.86 2.46 -4.93
CA LEU A 35 -0.16 3.39 -4.42
C LEU A 35 0.48 4.64 -3.79
N TRP A 36 1.55 4.46 -3.01
CA TRP A 36 2.33 5.57 -2.47
C TRP A 36 2.92 6.46 -3.57
N ARG A 37 3.45 5.88 -4.66
CA ARG A 37 3.98 6.67 -5.79
C ARG A 37 2.91 7.51 -6.49
N LEU A 38 1.65 7.07 -6.50
CA LEU A 38 0.54 7.89 -7.03
C LEU A 38 0.33 9.16 -6.20
N MET A 39 0.67 9.13 -4.90
CA MET A 39 0.55 10.27 -3.98
C MET A 39 1.81 11.14 -4.00
N ASP A 40 2.98 10.51 -3.96
CA ASP A 40 4.29 11.18 -3.80
C ASP A 40 4.84 11.75 -5.12
N CYS A 41 4.49 11.15 -6.26
CA CYS A 41 4.97 11.55 -7.59
C CYS A 41 3.79 11.86 -8.54
N PRO A 42 2.93 12.86 -8.24
CA PRO A 42 1.70 13.11 -8.99
C PRO A 42 1.92 13.52 -10.45
N ASP A 43 3.09 14.09 -10.77
CA ASP A 43 3.44 14.55 -12.12
C ASP A 43 4.00 13.45 -13.03
N SER A 44 4.29 12.27 -12.46
CA SER A 44 4.74 11.13 -13.25
C SER A 44 3.67 10.71 -14.27
N LEU A 45 4.10 10.21 -15.44
CA LEU A 45 3.17 9.70 -16.46
C LEU A 45 2.22 8.65 -15.86
N PHE A 46 2.75 7.77 -15.02
CA PHE A 46 1.99 6.76 -14.28
C PHE A 46 0.87 7.41 -13.45
N ALA A 47 1.19 8.40 -12.60
CA ALA A 47 0.20 9.06 -11.77
C ALA A 47 -0.84 9.82 -12.60
N ARG A 48 -0.42 10.56 -13.63
CA ARG A 48 -1.32 11.33 -14.50
C ARG A 48 -2.32 10.45 -15.26
N VAL A 49 -1.86 9.32 -15.81
CA VAL A 49 -2.71 8.35 -16.51
C VAL A 49 -3.73 7.72 -15.54
N PHE A 50 -3.27 7.28 -14.37
CA PHE A 50 -4.14 6.66 -13.37
C PHE A 50 -5.14 7.67 -12.78
N LYS A 51 -4.72 8.91 -12.51
CA LYS A 51 -5.60 10.00 -12.08
C LYS A 51 -6.69 10.27 -13.11
N GLY A 52 -6.30 10.45 -14.37
CA GLY A 52 -7.26 10.74 -15.45
C GLY A 52 -8.29 9.64 -15.68
N ARG A 53 -7.91 8.37 -15.44
CA ARG A 53 -8.77 7.20 -15.64
C ARG A 53 -9.61 6.83 -14.42
N TYR A 54 -9.04 6.88 -13.21
CA TYR A 54 -9.64 6.27 -12.03
C TYR A 54 -10.06 7.26 -10.95
N TYR A 55 -9.33 8.37 -10.74
CA TYR A 55 -9.57 9.29 -9.63
C TYR A 55 -9.42 10.77 -10.04
N ARG A 56 -10.10 11.17 -11.12
CA ARG A 56 -9.89 12.49 -11.74
C ARG A 56 -10.09 13.66 -10.78
N ASN A 57 -11.12 13.57 -9.94
CA ASN A 57 -11.55 14.61 -9.01
C ASN A 57 -11.45 14.15 -7.54
N SER A 58 -10.61 13.16 -7.25
CA SER A 58 -10.44 12.58 -5.92
C SER A 58 -8.97 12.30 -5.63
N ALA A 59 -8.64 11.95 -4.39
CA ALA A 59 -7.32 11.50 -3.99
C ALA A 59 -7.18 9.98 -4.19
N PRO A 60 -5.94 9.47 -4.38
CA PRO A 60 -5.69 8.03 -4.55
C PRO A 60 -6.22 7.12 -3.42
N LEU A 61 -6.38 7.66 -2.20
CA LEU A 61 -6.86 6.93 -1.03
C LEU A 61 -8.38 7.01 -0.83
N ASP A 62 -9.08 7.85 -1.59
CA ASP A 62 -10.52 8.00 -1.45
C ASP A 62 -11.25 6.70 -1.84
N PRO A 63 -12.47 6.47 -1.33
CA PRO A 63 -13.33 5.39 -1.82
C PRO A 63 -13.78 5.66 -3.26
N ILE A 64 -12.94 5.24 -4.21
CA ILE A 64 -13.15 5.42 -5.64
C ILE A 64 -13.99 4.27 -6.20
N ARG A 65 -15.12 4.60 -6.83
CA ARG A 65 -15.90 3.66 -7.64
C ARG A 65 -15.53 3.82 -9.11
N SER A 66 -14.84 2.83 -9.67
CA SER A 66 -14.50 2.79 -11.10
C SER A 66 -15.48 1.90 -11.86
N TYR A 67 -16.03 2.40 -12.95
CA TYR A 67 -16.79 1.58 -13.91
C TYR A 67 -15.78 0.81 -14.78
N SER A 68 -15.72 -0.51 -14.65
CA SER A 68 -14.73 -1.38 -15.31
C SER A 68 -13.25 -1.08 -14.95
N PRO A 69 -12.84 -1.33 -13.70
CA PRO A 69 -11.45 -1.19 -13.28
C PRO A 69 -10.56 -2.23 -13.96
N SER A 70 -9.32 -1.87 -14.27
CA SER A 70 -8.33 -2.86 -14.73
C SER A 70 -7.88 -3.72 -13.55
N TYR A 71 -7.42 -4.94 -13.83
CA TYR A 71 -6.87 -5.82 -12.80
C TYR A 71 -5.69 -5.19 -12.05
N GLY A 72 -4.84 -4.43 -12.76
CA GLY A 72 -3.74 -3.68 -12.16
C GLY A 72 -4.23 -2.62 -11.17
N TRP A 73 -5.29 -1.88 -11.51
CA TRP A 73 -5.88 -0.90 -10.60
C TRP A 73 -6.51 -1.57 -9.37
N GLN A 74 -7.26 -2.65 -9.56
CA GLN A 74 -7.83 -3.41 -8.45
C GLN A 74 -6.74 -3.92 -7.49
N SER A 75 -5.64 -4.43 -8.05
CA SER A 75 -4.47 -4.87 -7.27
C SER A 75 -3.80 -3.72 -6.51
N ILE A 76 -3.68 -2.54 -7.10
CA ILE A 76 -3.10 -1.38 -6.39
C ILE A 76 -4.02 -0.94 -5.24
N ILE A 77 -5.33 -0.89 -5.49
CA ILE A 77 -6.32 -0.47 -4.49
C ILE A 77 -6.50 -1.51 -3.38
N SER A 78 -6.28 -2.81 -3.63
CA SER A 78 -6.34 -3.81 -2.57
C SER A 78 -5.29 -3.57 -1.47
N ALA A 79 -4.18 -2.88 -1.78
CA ALA A 79 -3.16 -2.49 -0.81
C ALA A 79 -3.48 -1.19 -0.04
N ARG A 80 -4.60 -0.52 -0.34
CA ARG A 80 -5.00 0.74 0.33
C ARG A 80 -5.08 0.64 1.85
N PRO A 81 -5.65 -0.42 2.47
CA PRO A 81 -5.70 -0.52 3.93
C PRO A 81 -4.30 -0.61 4.56
N LEU A 82 -3.35 -1.26 3.89
CA LEU A 82 -1.96 -1.36 4.36
C LEU A 82 -1.29 0.03 4.35
N VAL A 83 -1.46 0.79 3.26
CA VAL A 83 -0.94 2.15 3.17
C VAL A 83 -1.57 3.04 4.26
N GLN A 84 -2.89 3.04 4.41
CA GLN A 84 -3.58 3.84 5.44
C GLN A 84 -3.11 3.56 6.87
N LYS A 85 -2.75 2.31 7.19
CA LYS A 85 -2.20 1.94 8.51
C LYS A 85 -0.80 2.51 8.77
N GLY A 86 0.04 2.62 7.72
CA GLY A 86 1.42 3.08 7.81
C GLY A 86 1.62 4.58 7.57
N LEU A 87 0.60 5.28 7.06
CA LEU A 87 0.68 6.71 6.76
C LEU A 87 0.81 7.55 8.03
N ILE A 88 1.75 8.49 7.98
CA ILE A 88 1.87 9.58 8.95
C ILE A 88 1.87 10.88 8.17
N LYS A 89 1.02 11.82 8.58
CA LYS A 89 0.92 13.14 7.98
C LYS A 89 1.93 14.07 8.65
N ILE A 90 2.84 14.61 7.86
CA ILE A 90 3.83 15.59 8.33
C ILE A 90 3.14 16.95 8.46
N VAL A 91 3.29 17.58 9.62
CA VAL A 91 2.71 18.90 9.89
C VAL A 91 3.53 19.96 9.13
N GLY A 92 2.89 20.59 8.15
CA GLY A 92 3.41 21.77 7.46
C GLY A 92 2.88 23.07 8.08
N SER A 93 2.22 23.90 7.27
CA SER A 93 1.56 25.15 7.71
C SER A 93 0.33 24.96 8.60
N GLY A 94 -0.12 23.72 8.83
CA GLY A 94 -1.30 23.42 9.63
C GLY A 94 -2.65 23.57 8.89
N SER A 95 -2.70 24.18 7.70
CA SER A 95 -3.96 24.47 7.00
C SER A 95 -4.65 23.26 6.38
N SER A 96 -3.93 22.15 6.18
CA SER A 96 -4.42 20.94 5.49
C SER A 96 -4.57 19.73 6.40
N ILE A 97 -4.32 19.87 7.71
CA ILE A 97 -4.31 18.78 8.69
C ILE A 97 -5.45 18.93 9.69
N SER A 98 -6.17 17.85 9.95
CA SER A 98 -7.09 17.72 11.09
C SER A 98 -6.33 17.19 12.30
N VAL A 99 -6.33 17.95 13.40
CA VAL A 99 -5.67 17.55 14.65
C VAL A 99 -6.23 16.22 15.18
N TRP A 100 -7.53 15.99 14.99
CA TRP A 100 -8.25 14.85 15.57
C TRP A 100 -8.33 13.65 14.64
N ASP A 101 -8.40 13.86 13.33
CA ASP A 101 -8.65 12.78 12.35
C ASP A 101 -7.38 12.28 11.67
N ASP A 102 -6.36 13.12 11.51
CA ASP A 102 -5.15 12.73 10.79
C ASP A 102 -4.11 12.07 11.72
N PRO A 103 -3.45 10.99 11.30
CA PRO A 103 -2.35 10.40 12.05
C PRO A 103 -1.08 11.24 11.85
N TRP A 104 -0.78 12.17 12.75
CA TRP A 104 0.41 13.04 12.66
C TRP A 104 1.45 12.83 13.77
N ILE A 105 1.08 12.09 14.82
CA ILE A 105 2.00 11.71 15.89
C ILE A 105 2.70 10.40 15.49
N PRO A 106 4.05 10.36 15.49
CA PRO A 106 4.78 9.12 15.26
C PRO A 106 4.44 8.07 16.31
N ALA A 107 3.97 6.90 15.89
CA ALA A 107 3.80 5.77 16.80
C ALA A 107 5.17 5.11 17.07
N SER A 108 5.46 4.78 18.32
CA SER A 108 6.70 4.09 18.72
C SER A 108 6.83 2.67 18.15
N SER A 109 5.74 2.08 17.66
CA SER A 109 5.70 0.76 17.04
C SER A 109 4.82 0.77 15.78
N PRO A 110 5.13 -0.02 14.73
CA PRO A 110 4.26 -0.20 13.58
C PRO A 110 2.88 -0.70 14.03
N ARG A 111 1.80 -0.07 13.56
CA ARG A 111 0.44 -0.50 13.92
C ARG A 111 0.15 -1.89 13.34
N PRO A 112 -0.40 -2.83 14.13
CA PRO A 112 -0.68 -4.18 13.66
C PRO A 112 -1.73 -4.18 12.55
N ALA A 113 -1.63 -5.15 11.64
CA ALA A 113 -2.62 -5.36 10.60
C ALA A 113 -3.82 -6.12 11.17
N THR A 114 -4.87 -5.41 11.57
CA THR A 114 -6.21 -5.99 11.84
C THR A 114 -7.04 -6.20 10.58
#